data_AF-A0A822IL19-F1
#
_entry.id   AF-A0A822IL19-F1
#
_cell.length_a   1.000
_cell.length_b   1.000
_cell.length_c   1.000
_cell.angle_alpha   90.00
_cell.angle_beta   90.00
_cell.angle_gamma   90.00
#
_symmetry.space_group_name_H-M   'P 1'
#
loop_
_entity.id
_entity.type
_entity.pdbx_description
1 polymer ?
#
loop_
_entity_poly.entity_id
_entity_poly.type
_entity_poly.pdbx_seq_one_letter_code
_entity_poly.pdbx_strand_id
1 'polypeptide(L)'
;MIISAIGNNQKLRYNELEKKLDKISPKTLADRLKELENANIIKRESFAQIPPRVEYSLTKEGAELRDAVMPLIKWVSLRDAQR
;
A
#
# COMPACT_ATOMS: atom_id res chain seq x y z
N MET A 1 -6.88 -2.78 1.62
CA MET A 1 -6.39 -1.38 1.67
C MET A 1 -4.90 -1.34 1.36
N ILE A 2 -4.49 -0.52 0.38
CA ILE A 2 -3.09 -0.42 -0.10
C ILE A 2 -2.15 0.12 1.01
N ILE A 3 -2.57 1.16 1.73
CA ILE A 3 -1.78 1.78 2.82
C ILE A 3 -1.50 0.78 3.95
N SER A 4 -2.51 0.00 4.36
CA SER A 4 -2.33 -1.06 5.37
C SER A 4 -1.41 -2.17 4.87
N ALA A 5 -1.54 -2.57 3.59
CA ALA A 5 -0.67 -3.58 2.98
C ALA A 5 0.80 -3.15 2.95
N ILE A 6 1.08 -1.90 2.56
CA ILE A 6 2.42 -1.33 2.58
C ILE A 6 2.92 -1.17 4.01
N GLY A 7 2.13 -0.59 4.93
CA GLY A 7 2.60 -0.36 6.29
C GLY A 7 2.88 -1.60 7.14
N ASN A 8 2.30 -2.75 6.78
CA ASN A 8 2.64 -4.04 7.41
C ASN A 8 3.99 -4.62 6.93
N ASN A 9 4.63 -3.96 5.97
CA ASN A 9 5.90 -4.37 5.37
C ASN A 9 6.85 -3.15 5.33
N GLN A 10 8.15 -3.36 5.41
CA GLN A 10 9.09 -2.24 5.37
C GLN A 10 9.20 -1.64 3.96
N LYS A 11 9.16 -2.51 2.93
CA LYS A 11 9.13 -2.18 1.51
C LYS A 11 8.39 -3.29 0.76
N LEU A 12 7.59 -2.96 -0.26
CA LEU A 12 6.91 -3.94 -1.11
C LEU A 12 7.14 -3.65 -2.60
N ARG A 13 7.28 -4.72 -3.39
CA ARG A 13 7.33 -4.64 -4.85
C ARG A 13 5.92 -4.59 -5.45
N TYR A 14 5.80 -4.09 -6.67
CA TYR A 14 4.53 -4.05 -7.40
C TYR A 14 3.83 -5.43 -7.43
N ASN A 15 4.55 -6.48 -7.80
CA ASN A 15 4.00 -7.83 -7.88
C ASN A 15 3.55 -8.38 -6.51
N GLU A 16 4.18 -7.94 -5.42
CA GLU A 16 3.78 -8.33 -4.07
C GLU A 16 2.50 -7.60 -3.65
N LEU A 17 2.35 -6.32 -4.03
CA LEU A 17 1.13 -5.55 -3.84
C LEU A 17 -0.03 -6.12 -4.66
N GLU A 18 0.22 -6.44 -5.93
CA GLU A 18 -0.77 -7.04 -6.82
C GLU A 18 -1.29 -8.37 -6.24
N LYS A 19 -0.39 -9.26 -5.83
CA LYS A 19 -0.75 -10.55 -5.18
C LYS A 19 -1.48 -10.36 -3.85
N LYS A 20 -1.08 -9.40 -3.02
CA LYS A 20 -1.74 -9.14 -1.73
C LYS A 20 -3.14 -8.54 -1.89
N LEU A 21 -3.41 -7.88 -3.02
CA LEU A 21 -4.66 -7.19 -3.25
C LEU A 21 -5.66 -7.99 -4.07
N ASP A 22 -5.24 -9.09 -4.72
CA ASP A 22 -5.92 -10.25 -5.37
C ASP A 22 -7.23 -10.01 -6.18
N LYS A 23 -7.78 -8.80 -6.15
CA LYS A 23 -9.07 -8.36 -6.70
C LYS A 23 -8.98 -6.99 -7.37
N ILE A 24 -7.79 -6.40 -7.46
CA ILE A 24 -7.57 -5.10 -8.11
C ILE A 24 -6.97 -5.30 -9.48
N SER A 25 -7.50 -4.61 -10.49
CA SER A 25 -6.89 -4.63 -11.82
C SER A 25 -5.51 -3.96 -11.79
N PRO A 26 -4.54 -4.39 -12.62
CA PRO A 26 -3.20 -3.79 -12.65
C PRO A 26 -3.25 -2.28 -12.92
N LYS A 27 -4.14 -1.85 -13.82
CA LYS A 27 -4.35 -0.44 -14.15
C LYS A 27 -4.82 0.35 -12.94
N THR A 28 -5.84 -0.15 -12.24
CA THR A 28 -6.35 0.50 -11.02
C THR A 28 -5.28 0.55 -9.93
N LEU A 29 -4.49 -0.50 -9.76
CA LEU A 29 -3.39 -0.50 -8.79
C LEU A 29 -2.34 0.56 -9.12
N ALA A 30 -1.91 0.63 -10.38
CA ALA A 30 -0.96 1.63 -10.85
C ALA A 30 -1.49 3.07 -10.65
N ASP A 31 -2.75 3.31 -11.01
CA ASP A 31 -3.40 4.62 -10.83
C ASP A 31 -3.46 5.02 -9.35
N ARG A 32 -3.84 4.09 -8.46
CA ARG A 32 -3.89 4.36 -7.01
C ARG A 32 -2.51 4.56 -6.40
N LEU A 33 -1.50 3.80 -6.83
CA LEU A 33 -0.12 4.03 -6.37
C LEU A 33 0.38 5.40 -6.79
N LYS A 34 0.07 5.83 -8.02
CA LYS A 34 0.42 7.16 -8.53
C LYS A 34 -0.29 8.28 -7.76
N GLU A 35 -1.58 8.12 -7.44
CA GLU A 35 -2.32 9.06 -6.60
C GLU A 35 -1.70 9.20 -5.20
N LEU A 36 -1.36 8.07 -4.57
CA LEU A 36 -0.74 8.05 -3.24
C LEU A 36 0.68 8.63 -3.25
N GLU A 37 1.43 8.44 -4.35
CA GLU A 37 2.76 9.03 -4.55
C GLU A 37 2.65 10.55 -4.70
N ASN A 38 1.70 11.02 -5.54
CA ASN A 38 1.42 12.45 -5.72
C ASN A 38 0.94 13.13 -4.43
N ALA A 39 0.22 12.39 -3.58
CA ALA A 39 -0.22 12.86 -2.26
C ALA A 39 0.87 12.76 -1.18
N ASN A 40 2.10 12.38 -1.53
CA ASN A 40 3.23 12.18 -0.63
C ASN A 40 2.97 11.16 0.50
N ILE A 41 2.05 10.21 0.29
CA ILE A 41 1.71 9.15 1.25
C ILE A 41 2.64 7.94 1.07
N ILE A 42 3.05 7.66 -0.17
CA ILE A 42 3.99 6.58 -0.47
C ILE A 42 5.21 7.10 -1.20
N LYS A 43 6.36 6.48 -0.94
CA LYS A 43 7.61 6.68 -1.68
C LYS A 43 7.85 5.51 -2.62
N ARG A 44 8.07 5.82 -3.89
CA ARG A 44 8.52 4.89 -4.92
C ARG A 44 10.04 4.99 -5.09
N GLU A 45 10.73 3.87 -4.96
CA GLU A 45 12.19 3.79 -5.10
C GLU A 45 12.55 2.79 -6.20
N SER A 46 13.27 3.26 -7.22
CA SER A 46 13.69 2.42 -8.35
C SER A 46 15.14 2.00 -8.15
N PHE A 47 15.40 0.69 -8.19
CA PHE A 47 16.73 0.12 -8.05
C PHE A 47 17.22 -0.39 -9.40
N ALA A 48 18.28 0.23 -9.92
CA ALA A 48 18.97 -0.16 -11.15
C ALA A 48 19.91 -1.37 -10.93
N GLN A 49 19.39 -2.43 -10.32
CA GLN A 49 20.07 -3.73 -10.23
C GLN A 49 19.57 -4.65 -11.36
N ILE A 50 20.22 -5.79 -11.58
CA ILE A 50 19.72 -6.81 -12.50
C ILE A 50 19.08 -7.94 -11.67
N PRO A 51 17.77 -8.24 -11.85
CA PRO A 51 16.77 -7.51 -12.65
C PRO A 51 16.32 -6.20 -11.97
N PRO A 52 15.90 -5.18 -12.75
CA PRO A 52 15.46 -3.91 -12.17
C PRO A 52 14.23 -4.13 -11.30
N ARG A 53 14.19 -3.48 -10.13
CA ARG A 53 13.05 -3.57 -9.21
C ARG A 53 12.59 -2.20 -8.76
N VAL A 54 11.29 -2.11 -8.51
CA VAL A 54 10.64 -0.93 -7.94
C VAL A 54 10.03 -1.33 -6.61
N GLU A 55 10.32 -0.56 -5.57
CA GLU A 55 9.79 -0.75 -4.23
C GLU A 55 8.96 0.44 -3.81
N TYR A 56 7.91 0.15 -3.05
CA TYR A 56 6.99 1.12 -2.47
C TYR A 56 7.07 1.02 -0.94
N SER A 57 7.12 2.17 -0.29
CA SER A 57 7.17 2.31 1.17
C SER A 57 6.27 3.46 1.60
N LEU A 58 5.79 3.46 2.85
CA LEU A 58 5.09 4.63 3.40
C LEU A 58 6.09 5.75 3.65
N THR A 59 5.69 6.98 3.37
CA THR A 59 6.39 8.16 3.90
C THR A 59 6.05 8.34 5.39
N LYS A 60 6.64 9.34 6.04
CA LYS A 60 6.27 9.71 7.41
C LYS A 60 4.78 10.09 7.50
N GLU A 61 4.30 10.92 6.57
CA GLU A 61 2.90 11.32 6.47
C GLU A 61 1.99 10.12 6.19
N GLY A 62 2.42 9.18 5.35
CA GLY A 62 1.67 7.96 5.10
C GLY A 62 1.59 7.01 6.29
N ALA A 63 2.62 6.99 7.15
CA ALA A 63 2.58 6.25 8.42
C ALA A 63 1.61 6.90 9.41
N GLU A 64 1.65 8.23 9.55
CA GLU A 64 0.70 8.96 10.40
C GLU A 64 -0.75 8.77 9.93
N LEU A 65 -0.99 8.84 8.61
CA LEU A 65 -2.29 8.57 8.03
C LEU A 65 -2.75 7.14 8.32
N ARG A 66 -1.85 6.14 8.17
CA ARG A 66 -2.15 4.74 8.49
C ARG A 66 -2.61 4.60 9.93
N ASP A 67 -1.90 5.22 10.87
CA ASP A 67 -2.22 5.13 12.29
C ASP A 67 -3.56 5.80 12.60
N ALA A 68 -3.86 6.93 11.96
CA ALA A 68 -5.15 7.62 12.09
C ALA A 68 -6.34 6.78 11.58
N VAL A 69 -6.17 6.04 10.48
CA VAL A 69 -7.26 5.22 9.90
C VAL A 69 -7.34 3.80 10.47
N MET A 70 -6.29 3.32 11.16
CA MET A 70 -6.23 1.96 11.71
C MET A 70 -7.42 1.59 12.62
N PRO A 71 -7.92 2.48 13.51
CA PRO A 71 -9.08 2.18 14.34
C PRO A 71 -10.34 1.89 13.51
N LEU A 72 -10.53 2.61 12.40
CA LEU A 72 -11.67 2.40 11.50
C LEU A 72 -11.56 1.05 10.78
N ILE A 73 -10.36 0.69 10.31
CA ILE A 73 -10.09 -0.61 9.70
C ILE A 73 -10.41 -1.74 10.68
N LYS A 74 -9.91 -1.62 11.92
CA LYS A 74 -10.14 -2.60 12.98
C LYS A 74 -11.64 -2.75 13.28
N TRP A 75 -12.37 -1.65 13.33
CA TRP A 75 -13.82 -1.68 13.54
C TRP A 75 -14.56 -2.40 12.41
N VAL A 76 -14.20 -2.15 11.14
CA VAL A 76 -14.80 -2.87 10.00
C VAL A 76 -14.51 -4.36 10.08
N SER A 77 -13.26 -4.76 10.33
CA SER A 77 -12.89 -6.17 10.44
C SER A 77 -13.61 -6.91 11.57
N LEU A 78 -13.87 -6.24 12.70
CA LEU A 78 -14.67 -6.80 13.79
C LEU A 78 -16.13 -7.05 13.39
N ARG A 79 -16.70 -6.21 12.52
CA ARG A 79 -18.08 -6.36 12.05
C ARG A 79 -18.23 -7.38 10.94
N ASP A 80 -17.26 -7.45 10.03
CA ASP A 80 -17.24 -8.47 8.97
C ASP A 80 -17.05 -9.88 9.55
N ALA A 81 -16.38 -10.01 10.70
CA ALA A 81 -16.23 -11.29 11.42
C ALA A 81 -17.50 -11.74 12.18
N GLN A 82 -18.53 -10.89 12.26
CA GLN A 82 -19.82 -11.20 12.90
C GLN A 82 -20.96 -11.42 11.90
N ARG A 83 -20.65 -11.47 10.60
CA ARG A 83 -21.57 -11.85 9.53
C ARG A 83 -21.18 -13.20 8.95
#